data_AF-A0A367YGL9-F1
#
_entry.id   AF-A0A367YGL9-F1
#
_cell.length_a   1.000
_cell.length_b   1.000
_cell.length_c   1.000
_cell.angle_alpha   90.00
_cell.angle_beta   90.00
_cell.angle_gamma   90.00
#
_symmetry.space_group_name_H-M   'P 1'
#
loop_
_entity.id
_entity.type
_entity.pdbx_description
1 polymer ?
#
loop_
_entity_poly.entity_id
_entity_poly.type
_entity_poly.pdbx_seq_one_letter_code
_entity_poly.pdbx_strand_id
1 'polypeptide(L)'
;MSSSSALTGAPYNEYAKLFDINSSPVQLSAITNATTIFTALLLLISFGSLAMALLGDVKKKNPVVYILNAIVASVSVGLSAVYVSNFVGVYI
;
A
#
# COMPACT_ATOMS: atom_id res chain seq x y z
N MET A 1 14.84 45.91 21.50
CA MET A 1 14.82 44.62 22.23
C MET A 1 14.26 43.58 21.28
N SER A 2 15.10 43.04 20.39
CA SER A 2 15.90 41.83 20.57
C SER A 2 15.07 40.54 20.59
N SER A 3 15.14 39.84 19.44
CA SER A 3 15.26 38.39 19.26
C SER A 3 14.22 37.45 19.88
N SER A 4 13.39 36.85 19.02
CA SER A 4 13.19 35.39 19.02
C SER A 4 12.48 34.96 17.73
N SER A 5 13.25 34.47 16.76
CA SER A 5 12.75 33.68 15.63
C SER A 5 12.21 32.35 16.15
N ALA A 6 10.93 32.30 16.51
CA ALA A 6 10.26 31.05 16.85
C ALA A 6 9.62 30.47 15.59
N LEU A 7 10.05 29.26 15.24
CA LEU A 7 9.42 28.31 14.32
C LEU A 7 8.02 27.90 14.79
N THR A 8 7.11 28.85 14.98
CA THR A 8 5.77 28.61 15.54
C THR A 8 4.72 28.70 14.45
N GLY A 9 4.09 27.57 14.14
CA GLY A 9 2.94 27.49 13.24
C GLY A 9 1.75 28.32 13.71
N ALA A 10 0.66 28.33 12.92
CA ALA A 10 -0.53 29.11 13.21
C ALA A 10 -1.12 28.73 14.60
N PRO A 11 -1.80 29.66 15.30
CA PRO A 11 -2.36 29.37 16.61
C PRO A 11 -3.45 28.28 16.51
N TYR A 12 -3.53 27.42 17.53
CA TYR A 12 -4.41 26.23 17.56
C TYR A 12 -5.87 26.52 17.19
N ASN A 13 -6.39 27.69 17.58
CA ASN A 13 -7.75 28.14 17.28
C ASN A 13 -8.02 28.30 15.77
N GLU A 14 -7.02 28.67 14.97
CA GLU A 14 -7.12 28.77 13.53
C GLU A 14 -7.18 27.37 12.89
N TYR A 15 -6.37 26.42 13.36
CA TYR A 15 -6.43 25.03 12.90
C TYR A 15 -7.74 24.33 13.27
N ALA A 16 -8.27 24.58 14.47
CA ALA A 16 -9.56 24.04 14.90
C ALA A 16 -10.71 24.53 13.99
N LYS A 17 -10.73 25.84 13.67
CA LYS A 17 -11.69 26.40 12.70
C LYS A 17 -11.54 25.80 11.31
N LEU A 18 -10.31 25.58 10.84
CA LEU A 18 -10.05 24.96 9.54
C LEU A 18 -10.50 23.49 9.52
N PHE A 19 -10.31 22.76 10.61
CA PHE A 19 -10.80 21.39 10.75
C PHE A 19 -12.33 21.35 10.73
N ASP A 20 -13.02 22.18 11.51
CA ASP A 20 -14.49 22.15 11.57
C ASP A 20 -15.16 22.56 10.25
N ILE A 21 -14.56 23.47 9.49
CA ILE A 21 -15.19 24.05 8.28
C ILE A 21 -14.75 23.33 7.01
N ASN A 22 -13.48 22.91 6.91
CA ASN A 22 -12.89 22.38 5.69
C ASN A 22 -12.43 20.92 5.78
N SER A 23 -12.59 20.24 6.93
CA SER A 23 -12.29 18.81 6.97
C SER A 23 -13.44 18.00 6.37
N SER A 24 -13.08 17.02 5.54
CA SER A 24 -13.94 15.90 5.21
C SER A 24 -13.49 14.67 6.00
N PRO A 25 -14.41 13.84 6.50
CA PRO A 25 -14.03 12.57 7.11
C PRO A 25 -13.16 11.77 6.14
N VAL A 26 -12.08 11.16 6.66
CA VAL A 26 -11.27 10.24 5.87
C VAL A 26 -12.15 9.05 5.52
N GLN A 27 -12.63 9.01 4.28
CA GLN A 27 -13.43 7.89 3.80
C GLN A 27 -12.53 6.69 3.61
N LEU A 28 -12.86 5.60 4.30
CA LEU A 28 -12.26 4.30 4.03
C LEU A 28 -12.59 3.91 2.59
N SER A 29 -11.57 3.57 1.82
CA SER A 29 -11.76 3.01 0.48
C SER A 29 -12.64 1.77 0.55
N ALA A 30 -13.43 1.48 -0.49
CA ALA A 30 -14.19 0.24 -0.60
C ALA A 30 -13.31 -1.01 -0.44
N ILE A 31 -12.01 -0.89 -0.78
CA ILE A 31 -11.00 -1.93 -0.59
C ILE A 31 -10.79 -2.25 0.91
N THR A 32 -10.99 -1.27 1.80
CA THR A 32 -10.79 -1.45 3.24
C THR A 32 -11.89 -2.32 3.88
N ASN A 33 -13.08 -2.38 3.28
CA ASN A 33 -14.20 -3.21 3.76
C ASN A 33 -14.04 -4.70 3.38
N ALA A 34 -13.31 -5.00 2.31
CA ALA A 34 -13.08 -6.35 1.81
C ALA A 34 -11.59 -6.75 1.84
N THR A 35 -10.82 -6.17 2.78
CA THR A 35 -9.37 -6.36 2.90
C THR A 35 -8.97 -7.83 2.93
N THR A 36 -9.66 -8.66 3.69
CA THR A 36 -9.36 -10.10 3.80
C THR A 36 -9.44 -10.80 2.44
N ILE A 37 -10.51 -10.55 1.69
CA ILE A 37 -10.72 -11.15 0.36
C ILE A 37 -9.66 -10.64 -0.62
N PHE A 38 -9.42 -9.33 -0.62
CA PHE A 38 -8.43 -8.71 -1.49
C PHE A 38 -7.01 -9.22 -1.21
N THR A 39 -6.65 -9.38 0.06
CA THR A 39 -5.36 -9.93 0.49
C THR A 39 -5.20 -11.36 0.03
N ALA A 40 -6.22 -12.20 0.21
CA ALA A 40 -6.19 -13.59 -0.24
C ALA A 40 -6.01 -13.69 -1.77
N LEU A 41 -6.72 -12.87 -2.54
CA LEU A 41 -6.55 -12.80 -4.00
C LEU A 41 -5.15 -12.35 -4.41
N LEU A 42 -4.61 -11.31 -3.77
CA LEU A 42 -3.25 -10.85 -4.03
C LEU A 42 -2.20 -11.92 -3.72
N LEU A 43 -2.38 -12.67 -2.62
CA LEU A 43 -1.50 -13.78 -2.28
C LEU A 43 -1.57 -14.89 -3.33
N LEU A 44 -2.77 -15.27 -3.77
CA LEU A 44 -2.94 -16.28 -4.83
C LEU A 44 -2.28 -15.85 -6.14
N ILE A 45 -2.48 -14.60 -6.57
CA ILE A 45 -1.84 -14.06 -7.77
C ILE A 45 -0.32 -14.02 -7.60
N SER A 46 0.17 -13.53 -6.46
CA SER A 46 1.58 -13.49 -6.11
C SER A 46 2.24 -14.87 -6.23
N PHE A 47 1.74 -15.87 -5.51
CA PHE A 47 2.30 -17.21 -5.52
C PHE A 47 2.13 -17.88 -6.90
N GLY A 48 1.01 -17.68 -7.58
CA GLY A 48 0.78 -18.21 -8.92
C GLY A 48 1.75 -17.65 -9.96
N SER A 49 1.94 -16.33 -9.98
CA SER A 49 2.88 -15.66 -10.88
C SER A 49 4.33 -16.01 -10.55
N LEU A 50 4.67 -16.12 -9.26
CA LEU A 50 6.01 -16.53 -8.83
C LEU A 50 6.28 -17.99 -9.20
N ALA A 51 5.29 -18.87 -9.03
CA ALA A 51 5.35 -20.26 -9.47
C ALA A 51 5.58 -20.33 -10.98
N MET A 52 4.81 -19.60 -11.80
CA MET A 52 5.00 -19.56 -13.26
C MET A 52 6.36 -18.98 -13.65
N ALA A 53 6.87 -17.99 -12.92
CA ALA A 53 8.19 -17.43 -13.16
C ALA A 53 9.32 -18.44 -12.86
N LEU A 54 9.19 -19.23 -11.79
CA LEU A 54 10.25 -20.11 -11.29
C LEU A 54 10.16 -21.57 -11.78
N LEU A 55 8.95 -22.12 -11.97
CA LEU A 55 8.75 -23.52 -12.40
C LEU A 55 8.90 -23.67 -13.92
N GLY A 56 9.77 -24.60 -14.33
CA GLY A 56 10.01 -24.93 -15.73
C GLY A 56 11.47 -24.72 -16.15
N ASP A 57 11.83 -25.27 -17.30
CA ASP A 57 13.19 -25.17 -17.83
C ASP A 57 13.47 -23.72 -18.28
N VAL A 58 14.29 -23.01 -17.50
CA VAL A 58 14.60 -21.58 -17.68
C VAL A 58 15.18 -21.31 -19.06
N LYS A 59 15.86 -22.30 -19.65
CA LYS A 59 16.46 -22.21 -20.99
C LYS A 59 15.43 -22.25 -22.12
N LYS A 60 14.20 -22.72 -21.84
CA LYS A 60 13.09 -22.78 -22.81
C LYS A 60 12.04 -21.68 -22.58
N LYS A 61 12.19 -20.88 -21.53
CA LYS A 61 11.23 -19.82 -21.20
C LYS A 61 11.46 -18.59 -22.07
N ASN A 62 10.37 -18.06 -22.61
CA ASN A 62 10.39 -16.77 -23.28
C ASN A 62 10.71 -15.67 -22.24
N PRO A 63 11.77 -14.85 -22.44
CA PRO A 63 12.18 -13.83 -21.49
C PRO A 63 11.08 -12.78 -21.24
N VAL A 64 10.25 -12.48 -22.24
CA VAL A 64 9.13 -11.54 -22.11
C VAL A 64 8.10 -12.06 -21.10
N VAL A 65 7.74 -13.35 -21.22
CA VAL A 65 6.77 -13.99 -20.32
C VAL A 65 7.32 -14.08 -18.90
N TYR A 66 8.62 -14.34 -18.76
CA TYR A 66 9.29 -14.32 -17.46
C TYR A 66 9.22 -12.94 -16.80
N ILE A 67 9.57 -11.88 -17.52
CA ILE A 67 9.55 -10.49 -17.00
C ILE A 67 8.13 -10.09 -16.60
N LEU A 68 7.13 -10.39 -17.44
CA LEU A 68 5.73 -10.09 -17.12
C LEU A 68 5.28 -10.81 -15.84
N ASN A 69 5.56 -12.10 -15.69
CA ASN A 69 5.22 -12.84 -14.48
C ASN A 69 5.98 -12.29 -13.24
N ALA A 70 7.25 -11.90 -13.41
CA ALA A 70 8.04 -11.31 -12.33
C ALA A 70 7.50 -9.94 -11.87
N ILE A 71 7.05 -9.10 -12.82
CA ILE A 71 6.43 -7.81 -12.51
C ILE A 71 5.13 -8.03 -11.74
N VAL A 72 4.25 -8.91 -12.24
CA VAL A 72 2.97 -9.21 -11.56
C VAL A 72 3.24 -9.76 -10.17
N ALA A 73 4.16 -10.73 -10.03
CA ALA A 73 4.53 -11.27 -8.72
C ALA A 73 5.06 -10.17 -7.79
N SER A 74 5.97 -9.31 -8.24
CA SER A 74 6.55 -8.23 -7.43
C SER A 74 5.49 -7.26 -6.91
N VAL A 75 4.58 -6.82 -7.77
CA VAL A 75 3.50 -5.88 -7.37
C VAL A 75 2.53 -6.56 -6.41
N SER A 76 2.13 -7.80 -6.69
CA SER A 76 1.22 -8.54 -5.83
C SER A 76 1.82 -8.89 -4.46
N VAL A 77 3.11 -9.24 -4.39
CA VAL A 77 3.84 -9.44 -3.12
C VAL A 77 3.86 -8.14 -2.32
N GLY A 78 4.25 -7.02 -2.94
CA GLY A 78 4.34 -5.73 -2.26
C GLY A 78 3.00 -5.29 -1.67
N LEU A 79 1.93 -5.37 -2.46
CA LEU A 79 0.59 -5.02 -2.00
C LEU A 79 0.08 -5.98 -0.93
N SER A 80 0.22 -7.30 -1.12
CA SER A 80 -0.21 -8.27 -0.11
C SER A 80 0.53 -8.10 1.22
N ALA A 81 1.82 -7.77 1.20
CA ALA A 81 2.58 -7.50 2.42
C ALA A 81 2.00 -6.34 3.23
N VAL A 82 1.61 -5.24 2.57
CA VAL A 82 0.93 -4.11 3.23
C VAL A 82 -0.38 -4.55 3.87
N TYR A 83 -1.23 -5.27 3.14
CA TYR A 83 -2.52 -5.69 3.68
C TYR A 83 -2.39 -6.75 4.78
N VAL A 84 -1.45 -7.69 4.67
CA VAL A 84 -1.16 -8.66 5.74
C VAL A 84 -0.63 -7.94 6.98
N SER A 85 0.25 -6.96 6.83
CA SER A 85 0.75 -6.14 7.95
C SER A 85 -0.40 -5.43 8.69
N ASN A 86 -1.35 -4.89 7.92
CA ASN A 86 -2.55 -4.25 8.47
C ASN A 86 -3.50 -5.26 9.13
N PHE A 87 -3.56 -6.50 8.62
CA PHE A 87 -4.34 -7.59 9.22
C PHE A 87 -3.77 -8.08 10.56
N VAL A 88 -2.44 -8.14 10.68
CA VAL A 88 -1.74 -8.53 11.92
C VAL A 88 -1.70 -7.39 12.96
N GLY A 89 -2.16 -6.18 12.58
CA GLY A 89 -2.32 -5.06 13.50
C GLY A 89 -1.07 -4.18 13.66
N VAL A 90 -0.11 -4.27 12.73
CA VAL A 90 1.06 -3.36 12.70
C VAL A 90 0.67 -1.98 12.16
N TYR A 91 -0.36 -1.92 11.31
CA TYR A 91 -0.92 -0.72 10.67
C TYR A 91 0.15 0.19 10.03
N ILE A 92 0.35 0.02 8.73
CA ILE A 92 1.19 0.87 7.88
C ILE A 92 0.32 1.93 7.20
#